data_AF-A0A938LZJ4-F1
#
_entry.id   AF-A0A938LZJ4-F1
#
_cell.length_a   1.000
_cell.length_b   1.000
_cell.length_c   1.000
_cell.angle_alpha   90.00
_cell.angle_beta   90.00
_cell.angle_gamma   90.00
#
_symmetry.space_group_name_H-M   'P 1'
#
loop_
_entity.id
_entity.type
_entity.pdbx_description
1 polymer ?
#
loop_
_entity_poly.entity_id
_entity_poly.type
_entity_poly.pdbx_seq_one_letter_code
_entity_poly.pdbx_strand_id
1 'polypeptide(L)'
;AAPLSAQEENYREITVQAVPRKAAPGRPRVRATASSAQPAHPVEKALDGVPQTIWVSGGYEPGDAPTRERPEWIRFEFDAPFTAGSLRLLSNEGYGPRSFDLQVSDGSAPFRTVKSFELDRKGAEALDFPETTARVFRLLFTSSYTEENIHVREVSLANMPPVVISVDPLLAIKSGRDSFPGFGERGPIRPLVEAPLTEPQKDSGRFVVDPKKIIDLSDKVAPDGTLEWDVPPGDWTIVRTGYACNGDQIMCASPGAAGPCVDFLSKEATDFHFKHTAELLLEDAGPLAGKTLKYFHEDSWEAGLPNWSATFREDFEKFRGYDPIPYLPVLAGHVVTSEEVSDRFLYDFRKTIGDCLAENHYGRLAELAHARGVKIHCEAGGPCYPRVPPLDALKNLGRTDIPMGEFWQSEQWKENGQHIAGKQTAAAAHIYGKTLAAAEAFTSTRYYREDFHDLKPTGDKAFCEGINRFFLHTWTSSRPQDGVPGFEYAAGTHFNRNVTWWPMAGAFMSYISRCQFLLQQGLFVADVCYYYGDNTPNQVEVKQVDPSLGPGYDYDVCNAEVL
;
A
#
# COMPACT_ATOMS: atom_id res chain seq x y z
N ALA A 1 -14.42 -31.05 6.09
CA ALA A 1 -13.47 -30.03 5.61
C ALA A 1 -13.71 -28.78 6.42
N ALA A 2 -12.67 -28.13 6.93
CA ALA A 2 -12.84 -26.78 7.47
C ALA A 2 -13.33 -25.87 6.32
N PRO A 3 -14.27 -24.94 6.56
CA PRO A 3 -14.64 -23.98 5.53
C PRO A 3 -13.40 -23.19 5.13
N LEU A 4 -13.16 -23.10 3.82
CA LEU A 4 -12.13 -22.23 3.25
C LEU A 4 -12.45 -20.79 3.67
N SER A 5 -11.41 -19.98 3.92
CA SER A 5 -11.56 -18.56 4.15
C SER A 5 -12.14 -17.87 2.90
N ALA A 6 -12.81 -16.71 3.07
CA ALA A 6 -13.37 -15.96 1.94
C ALA A 6 -12.32 -15.53 0.88
N GLN A 7 -11.04 -15.49 1.26
CA GLN A 7 -9.92 -15.29 0.33
C GLN A 7 -9.61 -16.54 -0.52
N GLU A 8 -9.73 -17.73 0.06
CA GLU A 8 -9.51 -18.99 -0.66
C GLU A 8 -10.65 -19.30 -1.66
N GLU A 9 -11.88 -18.87 -1.39
CA GLU A 9 -13.00 -19.00 -2.36
C GLU A 9 -12.83 -18.10 -3.60
N ASN A 10 -12.11 -16.98 -3.45
CA ASN A 10 -11.88 -15.99 -4.51
C ASN A 10 -10.50 -16.05 -5.15
N TYR A 11 -9.69 -17.05 -4.81
CA TYR A 11 -8.38 -17.25 -5.43
C TYR A 11 -8.52 -17.63 -6.91
N ARG A 12 -7.68 -17.02 -7.75
CA ARG A 12 -7.54 -17.33 -9.16
C ARG A 12 -6.05 -17.53 -9.47
N GLU A 13 -5.73 -18.64 -10.10
CA GLU A 13 -4.37 -18.97 -10.49
C GLU A 13 -3.96 -18.18 -11.74
N ILE A 14 -2.73 -17.66 -11.75
CA ILE A 14 -2.11 -17.01 -12.91
C ILE A 14 -1.12 -17.96 -13.57
N THR A 15 -0.21 -18.54 -12.80
CA THR A 15 0.80 -19.47 -13.29
C THR A 15 1.40 -20.29 -12.15
N VAL A 16 1.88 -21.50 -12.48
CA VAL A 16 2.72 -22.30 -11.60
C VAL A 16 4.07 -22.51 -12.27
N GLN A 17 5.15 -22.09 -11.62
CA GLN A 17 6.49 -22.10 -12.20
C GLN A 17 7.46 -22.89 -11.33
N ALA A 18 8.26 -23.76 -11.95
CA ALA A 18 9.45 -24.34 -11.33
C ALA A 18 10.65 -23.42 -11.58
N VAL A 19 11.14 -22.82 -10.50
CA VAL A 19 12.30 -21.91 -10.50
C VAL A 19 13.52 -22.67 -9.98
N PRO A 20 14.64 -22.73 -10.73
CA PRO A 20 15.83 -23.42 -10.24
C PRO A 20 16.36 -22.73 -8.98
N ARG A 21 16.94 -23.51 -8.08
CA ARG A 21 17.63 -23.02 -6.88
C ARG A 21 19.13 -23.25 -7.01
N LYS A 22 19.95 -22.41 -6.37
CA LYS A 22 21.37 -22.70 -6.19
C LYS A 22 21.48 -24.05 -5.50
N ALA A 23 22.10 -25.02 -6.17
CA ALA A 23 22.50 -26.25 -5.52
C ALA A 23 23.33 -25.85 -4.28
N ALA A 24 22.96 -26.36 -3.12
CA ALA A 24 23.78 -26.28 -1.92
C ALA A 24 24.26 -27.70 -1.60
N PRO A 25 25.21 -28.26 -2.37
CA PRO A 25 25.65 -29.62 -2.16
C PRO A 25 26.19 -29.74 -0.73
N GLY A 26 25.57 -30.60 0.08
CA GLY A 26 26.00 -30.90 1.43
C GLY A 26 25.49 -29.99 2.55
N ARG A 27 24.61 -29.00 2.29
CA ARG A 27 23.89 -28.31 3.38
C ARG A 27 22.53 -28.97 3.62
N PRO A 28 22.20 -29.36 4.87
CA PRO A 28 20.91 -29.98 5.15
C PRO A 28 19.75 -29.01 4.88
N ARG A 29 18.66 -29.47 4.26
CA ARG A 29 17.43 -28.70 4.15
C ARG A 29 16.80 -28.58 5.53
N VAL A 30 16.27 -27.39 5.83
CA VAL A 30 15.64 -27.09 7.12
C VAL A 30 14.16 -26.77 6.90
N ARG A 31 13.29 -27.34 7.75
CA ARG A 31 11.89 -26.97 7.90
C ARG A 31 11.71 -26.35 9.27
N ALA A 32 11.08 -25.18 9.34
CA ALA A 32 10.69 -24.59 10.62
C ALA A 32 9.19 -24.78 10.87
N THR A 33 8.82 -25.00 12.13
CA THR A 33 7.43 -25.03 12.59
C THR A 33 7.34 -24.37 13.96
N ALA A 34 6.15 -23.89 14.33
CA ALA A 34 5.87 -23.41 15.68
C ALA A 34 4.70 -24.19 16.29
N SER A 35 4.60 -24.19 17.62
CA SER A 35 3.46 -24.73 18.38
C SER A 35 2.14 -24.07 18.01
N SER A 36 2.17 -22.75 17.84
CA SER A 36 1.04 -21.91 17.52
C SER A 36 1.51 -20.66 16.77
N ALA A 37 0.58 -19.96 16.14
CA ALA A 37 0.82 -18.64 15.58
C ALA A 37 -0.51 -17.88 15.47
N GLN A 38 -0.46 -16.56 15.61
CA GLN A 38 -1.55 -15.70 15.17
C GLN A 38 -1.56 -15.60 13.64
N PRO A 39 -2.73 -15.52 12.96
CA PRO A 39 -2.81 -15.56 11.49
C PRO A 39 -1.94 -14.53 10.77
N ALA A 40 -1.84 -13.31 11.32
CA ALA A 40 -1.03 -12.24 10.74
C ALA A 40 0.48 -12.37 11.04
N HIS A 41 0.88 -13.28 11.94
CA HIS A 41 2.24 -13.38 12.49
C HIS A 41 2.74 -14.84 12.53
N PRO A 42 2.81 -15.53 11.37
CA PRO A 42 3.24 -16.92 11.30
C PRO A 42 4.76 -17.06 11.49
N VAL A 43 5.25 -18.27 11.72
CA VAL A 43 6.66 -18.52 12.11
C VAL A 43 7.67 -18.09 11.03
N GLU A 44 7.25 -18.09 9.78
CA GLU A 44 8.03 -17.66 8.61
C GLU A 44 8.50 -16.21 8.74
N LYS A 45 7.71 -15.35 9.42
CA LYS A 45 8.08 -13.94 9.68
C LYS A 45 9.25 -13.81 10.66
N ALA A 46 9.56 -14.83 11.46
CA ALA A 46 10.78 -14.81 12.29
C ALA A 46 12.01 -15.35 11.54
N LEU A 47 11.87 -15.73 10.26
CA LEU A 47 12.86 -16.49 9.49
C LEU A 47 13.17 -15.88 8.12
N ASP A 48 12.54 -14.75 7.78
CA ASP A 48 12.65 -14.06 6.50
C ASP A 48 13.88 -13.13 6.43
N GLY A 49 14.54 -12.87 7.57
CA GLY A 49 15.68 -11.97 7.67
C GLY A 49 15.31 -10.48 7.62
N VAL A 50 14.04 -10.16 7.87
CA VAL A 50 13.51 -8.79 7.96
C VAL A 50 13.25 -8.51 9.44
N PRO A 51 14.10 -7.74 10.14
CA PRO A 51 13.94 -7.53 11.57
C PRO A 51 12.57 -6.95 11.94
N GLN A 52 11.86 -6.27 11.05
CA GLN A 52 10.59 -5.61 11.31
C GLN A 52 9.38 -6.57 11.36
N THR A 53 9.49 -7.75 10.75
CA THR A 53 8.44 -8.76 10.79
C THR A 53 8.53 -9.55 12.10
N ILE A 54 7.42 -10.19 12.50
CA ILE A 54 7.31 -10.91 13.77
C ILE A 54 6.49 -12.19 13.63
N TRP A 55 6.93 -13.23 14.34
CA TRP A 55 6.08 -14.32 14.80
C TRP A 55 5.47 -13.96 16.16
N VAL A 56 4.18 -14.26 16.33
CA VAL A 56 3.46 -14.10 17.59
C VAL A 56 2.75 -15.41 17.94
N SER A 57 2.98 -15.92 19.15
CA SER A 57 2.29 -17.13 19.64
C SER A 57 0.77 -16.90 19.78
N GLY A 58 -0.03 -17.96 19.71
CA GLY A 58 -1.48 -17.91 19.52
C GLY A 58 -2.33 -17.39 20.70
N GLY A 59 -1.72 -16.84 21.75
CA GLY A 59 -2.44 -16.29 22.90
C GLY A 59 -2.97 -14.87 22.65
N TYR A 60 -4.20 -14.61 23.11
CA TYR A 60 -4.88 -13.32 22.94
C TYR A 60 -5.26 -12.67 24.27
N GLU A 61 -5.45 -13.48 25.32
CA GLU A 61 -5.97 -13.03 26.60
C GLU A 61 -4.89 -13.13 27.71
N PRO A 62 -4.97 -12.28 28.75
CA PRO A 62 -4.11 -12.43 29.93
C PRO A 62 -4.24 -13.81 30.56
N GLY A 63 -3.10 -14.48 30.74
CA GLY A 63 -3.00 -15.87 31.18
C GLY A 63 -2.75 -16.86 30.04
N ASP A 64 -2.76 -16.43 28.77
CA ASP A 64 -2.37 -17.25 27.63
C ASP A 64 -0.85 -17.37 27.43
N ALA A 65 -0.07 -16.53 28.11
CA ALA A 65 1.38 -16.60 28.09
C ALA A 65 1.92 -18.02 28.33
N PRO A 66 3.05 -18.37 27.70
CA PRO A 66 3.70 -19.66 27.92
C PRO A 66 4.11 -19.83 29.38
N THR A 67 3.93 -21.04 29.90
CA THR A 67 4.49 -21.47 31.18
C THR A 67 5.31 -22.75 30.99
N ARG A 68 5.95 -23.27 32.04
CA ARG A 68 6.61 -24.58 31.96
C ARG A 68 5.63 -25.72 31.69
N GLU A 69 4.40 -25.59 32.19
CA GLU A 69 3.32 -26.58 32.02
C GLU A 69 2.64 -26.48 30.66
N ARG A 70 2.60 -25.27 30.07
CA ARG A 70 2.04 -25.00 28.75
C ARG A 70 3.01 -24.15 27.93
N PRO A 71 4.12 -24.73 27.45
CA PRO A 71 5.15 -23.99 26.73
C PRO A 71 4.77 -23.77 25.27
N GLU A 72 5.29 -22.69 24.69
CA GLU A 72 5.29 -22.46 23.25
C GLU A 72 6.66 -22.84 22.67
N TRP A 73 6.76 -23.14 21.38
CA TRP A 73 8.03 -23.51 20.77
C TRP A 73 8.17 -23.12 19.31
N ILE A 74 9.42 -22.89 18.89
CA ILE A 74 9.84 -22.89 17.49
C ILE A 74 10.80 -24.07 17.29
N ARG A 75 10.60 -24.85 16.24
CA ARG A 75 11.33 -26.08 15.93
C ARG A 75 11.94 -26.00 14.53
N PHE A 76 13.21 -26.38 14.42
CA PHE A 76 13.95 -26.56 13.18
C PHE A 76 14.23 -28.04 12.95
N GLU A 77 13.83 -28.56 11.79
CA GLU A 77 14.01 -29.94 11.38
C GLU A 77 14.90 -30.01 10.16
N PHE A 78 16.03 -30.69 10.30
CA PHE A 78 17.03 -30.87 9.27
C PHE A 78 16.93 -32.26 8.63
N ASP A 79 17.00 -32.32 7.31
CA ASP A 79 16.96 -33.58 6.56
C ASP A 79 18.21 -34.44 6.79
N ALA A 80 19.35 -33.85 7.15
CA ALA A 80 20.57 -34.50 7.62
C ALA A 80 21.07 -33.86 8.93
N PRO A 81 21.96 -34.54 9.71
CA PRO A 81 22.52 -33.97 10.93
C PRO A 81 23.14 -32.58 10.70
N PHE A 82 22.79 -31.63 11.56
CA PHE A 82 23.25 -30.25 11.50
C PHE A 82 23.94 -29.85 12.80
N THR A 83 25.06 -29.14 12.68
CA THR A 83 25.89 -28.71 13.81
C THR A 83 25.80 -27.21 14.00
N ALA A 84 25.49 -26.77 15.21
CA ALA A 84 25.48 -25.36 15.59
C ALA A 84 26.06 -25.16 17.01
N GLY A 85 26.62 -23.98 17.26
CA GLY A 85 27.12 -23.57 18.59
C GLY A 85 26.60 -22.21 19.06
N SER A 86 25.80 -21.53 18.25
CA SER A 86 25.15 -20.29 18.65
C SER A 86 23.81 -20.09 17.95
N LEU A 87 22.97 -19.28 18.60
CA LEU A 87 21.60 -18.94 18.22
C LEU A 87 21.49 -17.43 18.18
N ARG A 88 20.90 -16.90 17.11
CA ARG A 88 20.41 -15.53 17.03
C ARG A 88 18.94 -15.51 17.43
N LEU A 89 18.54 -14.62 18.33
CA LEU A 89 17.13 -14.44 18.72
C LEU A 89 16.80 -12.96 18.96
N LEU A 90 16.06 -12.34 18.05
CA LEU A 90 15.60 -10.97 18.21
C LEU A 90 14.13 -10.96 18.63
N SER A 91 13.75 -10.09 19.57
CA SER A 91 12.38 -9.92 20.06
C SER A 91 12.02 -8.44 20.20
N ASN A 92 10.72 -8.13 20.35
CA ASN A 92 10.28 -6.78 20.72
C ASN A 92 10.60 -6.53 22.20
N GLU A 93 11.07 -5.33 22.52
CA GLU A 93 11.37 -4.92 23.89
C GLU A 93 10.12 -5.06 24.77
N GLY A 94 10.20 -5.92 25.79
CA GLY A 94 9.09 -6.20 26.71
C GLY A 94 8.07 -7.24 26.24
N TYR A 95 8.19 -7.79 25.03
CA TYR A 95 7.27 -8.82 24.48
C TYR A 95 7.98 -10.15 24.17
N GLY A 96 9.30 -10.21 24.34
CA GLY A 96 10.09 -11.41 24.10
C GLY A 96 9.92 -12.49 25.16
N PRO A 97 10.54 -13.67 24.93
CA PRO A 97 10.61 -14.71 25.94
C PRO A 97 11.49 -14.24 27.09
N ARG A 98 11.04 -14.48 28.32
CA ARG A 98 11.85 -14.25 29.53
C ARG A 98 12.74 -15.46 29.81
N SER A 99 12.23 -16.67 29.60
CA SER A 99 13.00 -17.89 29.74
C SER A 99 12.63 -18.95 28.70
N PHE A 100 13.63 -19.70 28.24
CA PHE A 100 13.43 -20.79 27.31
C PHE A 100 14.54 -21.84 27.37
N ASP A 101 14.21 -23.06 26.95
CA ASP A 101 15.14 -24.17 26.84
C ASP A 101 15.48 -24.42 25.36
N LEU A 102 16.77 -24.45 25.01
CA LEU A 102 17.22 -25.01 23.74
C LEU A 102 17.33 -26.53 23.89
N GLN A 103 16.51 -27.24 23.12
CA GLN A 103 16.44 -28.70 23.13
C GLN A 103 16.79 -29.27 21.77
N VAL A 104 17.30 -30.50 21.75
CA VAL A 104 17.59 -31.22 20.51
C VAL A 104 17.07 -32.65 20.52
N SER A 105 16.84 -33.21 19.33
CA SER A 105 16.50 -34.61 19.10
C SER A 105 17.07 -35.07 17.74
N ASP A 106 17.34 -36.37 17.62
CA ASP A 106 17.69 -37.00 16.33
C ASP A 106 16.45 -37.41 15.50
N GLY A 107 15.26 -36.90 15.87
CA GLY A 107 14.00 -37.08 15.18
C GLY A 107 13.02 -37.94 15.96
N SER A 108 13.36 -39.21 16.18
CA SER A 108 12.53 -40.17 16.93
C SER A 108 12.88 -40.28 18.41
N ALA A 109 14.00 -39.70 18.83
CA ALA A 109 14.45 -39.71 20.22
C ALA A 109 13.72 -38.64 21.07
N PRO A 110 13.55 -38.84 22.38
CA PRO A 110 13.06 -37.79 23.27
C PRO A 110 13.99 -36.58 23.23
N PHE A 111 13.43 -35.39 23.37
CA PHE A 111 14.19 -34.15 23.41
C PHE A 111 15.11 -34.11 24.63
N ARG A 112 16.37 -33.72 24.42
CA ARG A 112 17.31 -33.39 25.49
C ARG A 112 17.56 -31.88 25.53
N THR A 113 17.57 -31.28 26.71
CA THR A 113 17.95 -29.87 26.88
C THR A 113 19.47 -29.72 26.74
N VAL A 114 19.89 -28.83 25.84
CA VAL A 114 21.28 -28.44 25.63
C VAL A 114 21.66 -27.31 26.58
N LYS A 115 20.81 -26.29 26.67
CA LYS A 115 21.03 -25.11 27.52
C LYS A 115 19.71 -24.39 27.79
N SER A 116 19.54 -23.88 29.00
CA SER A 116 18.46 -22.99 29.38
C SER A 116 18.95 -21.54 29.34
N PHE A 117 18.09 -20.63 28.90
CA PHE A 117 18.37 -19.21 28.77
C PHE A 117 17.36 -18.40 29.57
N GLU A 118 17.86 -17.34 30.22
CA GLU A 118 17.08 -16.27 30.84
C GLU A 118 17.48 -14.98 30.13
N LEU A 119 16.52 -14.28 29.56
CA LEU A 119 16.73 -13.02 28.83
C LEU A 119 16.21 -11.85 29.66
N ASP A 120 16.77 -10.67 29.43
CA ASP A 120 16.22 -9.43 29.96
C ASP A 120 15.09 -8.88 29.05
N ARG A 121 14.47 -7.76 29.45
CA ARG A 121 13.36 -7.16 28.67
C ARG A 121 13.75 -6.71 27.27
N LYS A 122 15.04 -6.46 27.00
CA LYS A 122 15.54 -6.05 25.70
C LYS A 122 15.78 -7.25 24.77
N GLY A 123 15.80 -8.47 25.31
CA GLY A 123 16.13 -9.67 24.57
C GLY A 123 17.65 -9.85 24.40
N ALA A 124 18.07 -10.77 23.52
CA ALA A 124 19.49 -11.03 23.29
C ALA A 124 19.76 -11.44 21.84
N GLU A 125 20.50 -10.62 21.10
CA GLU A 125 20.74 -10.87 19.68
C GLU A 125 21.56 -12.13 19.40
N ALA A 126 22.51 -12.49 20.26
CA ALA A 126 23.36 -13.68 20.06
C ALA A 126 23.52 -14.46 21.37
N LEU A 127 23.31 -15.77 21.29
CA LEU A 127 23.28 -16.69 22.42
C LEU A 127 24.12 -17.94 22.11
N ASP A 128 25.20 -18.12 22.84
CA ASP A 128 26.10 -19.26 22.66
C ASP A 128 25.63 -20.50 23.44
N PHE A 129 25.88 -21.68 22.88
CA PHE A 129 25.65 -22.98 23.54
C PHE A 129 26.73 -23.99 23.10
N PRO A 130 26.95 -25.09 23.85
CA PRO A 130 27.93 -26.10 23.45
C PRO A 130 27.64 -26.61 22.05
N GLU A 131 28.67 -26.68 21.20
CA GLU A 131 28.54 -27.18 19.83
C GLU A 131 27.79 -28.52 19.82
N THR A 132 26.64 -28.52 19.16
CA THR A 132 25.68 -29.62 19.21
C THR A 132 25.31 -30.02 17.80
N THR A 133 25.40 -31.32 17.53
CA THR A 133 24.92 -31.94 16.29
C THR A 133 23.60 -32.65 16.56
N ALA A 134 22.56 -32.35 15.78
CA ALA A 134 21.25 -33.01 15.85
C ALA A 134 20.48 -32.84 14.55
N ARG A 135 19.38 -33.60 14.37
CA ARG A 135 18.43 -33.39 13.26
C ARG A 135 17.31 -32.42 13.60
N VAL A 136 16.97 -32.27 14.88
CA VAL A 136 15.91 -31.38 15.32
C VAL A 136 16.43 -30.49 16.43
N PHE A 137 16.24 -29.18 16.29
CA PHE A 137 16.46 -28.18 17.32
C PHE A 137 15.12 -27.57 17.69
N ARG A 138 14.85 -27.37 18.98
CA ARG A 138 13.60 -26.78 19.48
C ARG A 138 13.92 -25.73 20.53
N LEU A 139 13.46 -24.52 20.31
CA LEU A 139 13.40 -23.48 21.33
C LEU A 139 12.07 -23.65 22.05
N LEU A 140 12.11 -24.10 23.30
CA LEU A 140 10.94 -24.31 24.14
C LEU A 140 10.79 -23.12 25.08
N PHE A 141 9.92 -22.18 24.74
CA PHE A 141 9.66 -20.99 25.53
C PHE A 141 8.80 -21.33 26.75
N THR A 142 9.31 -21.03 27.93
CA THR A 142 8.69 -21.39 29.21
C THR A 142 8.17 -20.20 30.01
N SER A 143 8.49 -18.97 29.59
CA SER A 143 7.89 -17.74 30.09
C SER A 143 8.10 -16.56 29.14
N SER A 144 7.24 -15.54 29.24
CA SER A 144 7.26 -14.27 28.50
C SER A 144 7.25 -13.07 29.43
N TYR A 145 7.52 -11.88 28.88
CA TYR A 145 7.36 -10.60 29.61
C TYR A 145 5.94 -10.03 29.58
N THR A 146 5.13 -10.50 28.64
CA THR A 146 3.69 -10.27 28.44
C THR A 146 2.87 -11.39 29.09
N GLU A 147 1.58 -11.13 29.32
CA GLU A 147 0.66 -12.09 29.94
C GLU A 147 -0.11 -12.92 28.90
N GLU A 148 -0.01 -12.55 27.62
CA GLU A 148 -0.83 -13.10 26.52
C GLU A 148 -0.02 -14.00 25.57
N ASN A 149 1.12 -13.53 25.06
CA ASN A 149 1.85 -14.20 23.97
C ASN A 149 3.36 -13.86 23.96
N ILE A 150 4.14 -14.41 23.01
CA ILE A 150 5.55 -14.02 22.77
C ILE A 150 5.70 -13.43 21.38
N HIS A 151 6.52 -12.41 21.25
CA HIS A 151 6.97 -11.86 19.97
C HIS A 151 8.43 -12.23 19.68
N VAL A 152 8.68 -12.92 18.56
CA VAL A 152 10.03 -13.18 18.03
C VAL A 152 10.14 -12.54 16.65
N ARG A 153 11.10 -11.63 16.50
CA ARG A 153 11.39 -10.88 15.27
C ARG A 153 12.30 -11.67 14.34
N GLU A 154 13.36 -12.26 14.87
CA GLU A 154 14.27 -13.10 14.09
C GLU A 154 14.77 -14.26 14.93
N VAL A 155 14.94 -15.44 14.31
CA VAL A 155 15.56 -16.59 14.95
C VAL A 155 16.39 -17.39 13.94
N SER A 156 17.64 -17.68 14.27
CA SER A 156 18.49 -18.50 13.40
C SER A 156 19.60 -19.21 14.16
N LEU A 157 19.86 -20.47 13.85
CA LEU A 157 21.08 -21.13 14.30
C LEU A 157 22.27 -20.67 13.45
N ALA A 158 23.45 -20.58 14.04
CA ALA A 158 24.66 -20.26 13.29
C ALA A 158 24.88 -21.26 12.15
N ASN A 159 25.23 -20.74 10.97
CA ASN A 159 25.40 -21.50 9.72
C ASN A 159 24.13 -22.22 9.21
N MET A 160 22.95 -21.92 9.77
CA MET A 160 21.69 -22.49 9.31
C MET A 160 21.43 -22.02 7.87
N PRO A 161 21.03 -22.92 6.95
CA PRO A 161 20.57 -22.50 5.65
C PRO A 161 19.29 -21.66 5.78
N PRO A 162 19.06 -20.69 4.88
CA PRO A 162 17.84 -19.90 4.90
C PRO A 162 16.60 -20.80 4.73
N VAL A 163 15.66 -20.67 5.67
CA VAL A 163 14.38 -21.40 5.69
C VAL A 163 13.41 -20.78 4.68
N VAL A 164 13.37 -19.45 4.63
CA VAL A 164 12.64 -18.64 3.66
C VAL A 164 13.68 -17.99 2.73
N ILE A 165 13.37 -17.83 1.45
CA ILE A 165 14.19 -16.99 0.56
C ILE A 165 14.07 -15.57 1.11
N SER A 166 15.13 -15.06 1.76
CA SER A 166 15.15 -13.67 2.21
C SER A 166 15.10 -12.80 0.96
N VAL A 167 13.95 -12.18 0.74
CA VAL A 167 13.81 -11.16 -0.29
C VAL A 167 14.59 -9.95 0.19
N ASP A 168 15.26 -9.26 -0.72
CA ASP A 168 15.75 -7.93 -0.38
C ASP A 168 14.61 -7.11 0.22
N PRO A 169 14.76 -6.49 1.40
CA PRO A 169 13.71 -5.62 1.93
C PRO A 169 13.24 -4.60 0.89
N LEU A 170 14.15 -4.10 0.03
CA LEU A 170 13.82 -3.24 -1.09
C LEU A 170 12.96 -3.93 -2.15
N LEU A 171 13.27 -5.17 -2.53
CA LEU A 171 12.48 -5.94 -3.51
C LEU A 171 11.11 -6.35 -2.93
N ALA A 172 11.02 -6.67 -1.63
CA ALA A 172 9.78 -6.99 -0.94
C ALA A 172 8.85 -5.76 -0.83
N ILE A 173 9.44 -4.60 -0.54
CA ILE A 173 8.74 -3.30 -0.57
C ILE A 173 8.28 -3.01 -2.00
N LYS A 174 9.19 -3.09 -2.99
CA LYS A 174 8.94 -2.79 -4.42
C LYS A 174 7.95 -3.72 -5.10
N SER A 175 7.78 -4.95 -4.60
CA SER A 175 6.79 -5.92 -5.09
C SER A 175 5.43 -5.79 -4.39
N GLY A 176 5.30 -4.94 -3.37
CA GLY A 176 4.07 -4.82 -2.59
C GLY A 176 3.75 -6.06 -1.75
N ARG A 177 4.76 -6.90 -1.43
CA ARG A 177 4.59 -8.13 -0.64
C ARG A 177 4.04 -7.87 0.77
N ASP A 178 4.31 -6.68 1.30
CA ASP A 178 3.83 -6.21 2.62
C ASP A 178 2.81 -5.06 2.50
N SER A 179 1.92 -5.13 1.51
CA SER A 179 0.76 -4.23 1.42
C SER A 179 -0.20 -4.52 2.58
N PHE A 180 0.02 -3.89 3.74
CA PHE A 180 -0.78 -4.10 4.95
C PHE A 180 -2.24 -3.67 4.72
N PRO A 181 -3.23 -4.48 5.17
CA PRO A 181 -4.59 -3.99 5.36
C PRO A 181 -4.65 -3.10 6.62
N GLY A 182 -5.26 -1.92 6.50
CA GLY A 182 -5.64 -1.08 7.64
C GLY A 182 -5.11 0.36 7.62
N PHE A 183 -5.84 1.25 8.28
CA PHE A 183 -5.50 2.65 8.53
C PHE A 183 -4.27 2.73 9.45
N GLY A 184 -3.07 2.64 8.90
CA GLY A 184 -1.80 2.66 9.66
C GLY A 184 -0.82 3.70 9.14
N GLU A 185 -0.12 4.39 10.04
CA GLU A 185 0.84 5.48 9.79
C GLU A 185 2.10 5.07 8.99
N ARG A 186 2.17 3.84 8.49
CA ARG A 186 3.31 3.28 7.76
C ARG A 186 2.85 2.43 6.57
N GLY A 187 2.22 3.07 5.58
CA GLY A 187 2.04 2.46 4.27
C GLY A 187 3.38 2.27 3.55
N PRO A 188 3.53 1.25 2.68
CA PRO A 188 4.80 0.93 2.01
C PRO A 188 5.27 2.01 1.04
N ILE A 189 4.44 3.02 0.73
CA ILE A 189 4.75 4.06 -0.25
C ILE A 189 5.91 4.94 0.17
N ARG A 190 5.99 5.32 1.45
CA ARG A 190 7.05 6.21 1.89
C ARG A 190 8.43 5.59 1.61
N PRO A 191 8.67 4.31 1.92
CA PRO A 191 9.83 3.59 1.40
C PRO A 191 9.89 3.39 -0.12
N LEU A 192 8.78 3.34 -0.87
CA LEU A 192 8.79 3.25 -2.35
C LEU A 192 9.19 4.57 -3.05
N VAL A 193 8.85 5.71 -2.44
CA VAL A 193 9.13 7.08 -2.91
C VAL A 193 10.47 7.58 -2.36
N GLU A 194 10.75 7.30 -1.07
CA GLU A 194 11.97 7.70 -0.36
C GLU A 194 13.09 6.66 -0.41
N ALA A 195 12.86 5.44 -0.88
CA ALA A 195 13.98 4.65 -1.38
C ALA A 195 14.40 5.31 -2.69
N PRO A 196 15.53 6.06 -2.72
CA PRO A 196 16.14 6.34 -4.00
C PRO A 196 16.26 5.01 -4.77
N LEU A 197 16.40 5.10 -6.08
CA LEU A 197 17.07 4.07 -6.86
C LEU A 197 18.50 3.94 -6.31
N THR A 198 18.69 3.41 -5.08
CA THR A 198 19.96 2.84 -4.69
C THR A 198 20.16 1.75 -5.72
N GLU A 199 21.15 1.98 -6.60
CA GLU A 199 21.53 0.98 -7.58
C GLU A 199 21.62 -0.36 -6.85
N PRO A 200 20.99 -1.42 -7.38
CA PRO A 200 21.09 -2.73 -6.76
C PRO A 200 22.57 -3.03 -6.50
N GLN A 201 22.87 -3.59 -5.33
CA GLN A 201 24.25 -3.93 -4.99
C GLN A 201 24.78 -4.87 -6.08
N LYS A 202 25.68 -4.37 -6.92
CA LYS A 202 26.42 -5.23 -7.86
C LYS A 202 27.09 -6.33 -7.04
N ASP A 203 26.75 -7.57 -7.37
CA ASP A 203 27.28 -8.80 -6.77
C ASP A 203 26.94 -9.02 -5.28
N SER A 204 25.66 -8.99 -4.92
CA SER A 204 25.21 -9.43 -3.57
C SER A 204 25.46 -10.93 -3.26
N GLY A 205 25.98 -11.70 -4.23
CA GLY A 205 26.19 -13.15 -4.13
C GLY A 205 24.89 -13.99 -4.24
N ARG A 206 23.75 -13.35 -4.53
CA ARG A 206 22.45 -13.99 -4.71
C ARG A 206 22.42 -14.94 -5.91
N PHE A 207 21.55 -15.93 -5.83
CA PHE A 207 21.33 -16.85 -6.93
C PHE A 207 20.49 -16.18 -8.02
N VAL A 208 21.10 -16.00 -9.19
CA VAL A 208 20.46 -15.43 -10.36
C VAL A 208 19.83 -16.54 -11.19
N VAL A 209 18.54 -16.41 -11.44
CA VAL A 209 17.74 -17.31 -12.26
C VAL A 209 17.79 -16.85 -13.72
N ASP A 210 18.21 -17.73 -14.63
CA ASP A 210 17.99 -17.51 -16.06
C ASP A 210 16.50 -17.76 -16.36
N PRO A 211 15.75 -16.77 -16.89
CA PRO A 211 14.34 -16.94 -17.19
C PRO A 211 14.06 -18.12 -18.14
N LYS A 212 15.01 -18.48 -19.01
CA LYS A 212 14.87 -19.64 -19.91
C LYS A 212 14.93 -21.00 -19.20
N LYS A 213 15.38 -21.02 -17.94
CA LYS A 213 15.42 -22.22 -17.09
C LYS A 213 14.21 -22.31 -16.17
N ILE A 214 13.34 -21.30 -16.16
CA ILE A 214 12.05 -21.38 -15.47
C ILE A 214 11.14 -22.27 -16.31
N ILE A 215 10.54 -23.27 -15.66
CA ILE A 215 9.65 -24.22 -16.32
C ILE A 215 8.23 -23.84 -15.93
N ASP A 216 7.38 -23.56 -16.92
CA ASP A 216 5.94 -23.41 -16.70
C ASP A 216 5.33 -24.79 -16.43
N LEU A 217 4.67 -24.91 -15.29
CA LEU A 217 4.00 -26.10 -14.79
C LEU A 217 2.48 -25.91 -14.69
N SER A 218 1.93 -24.80 -15.19
CA SER A 218 0.50 -24.48 -15.05
C SER A 218 -0.37 -25.61 -15.60
N ASP A 219 -0.04 -26.16 -16.77
CA ASP A 219 -0.74 -27.30 -17.39
C ASP A 219 -0.53 -28.65 -16.68
N LYS A 220 0.28 -28.69 -15.62
CA LYS A 220 0.59 -29.88 -14.82
C LYS A 220 -0.10 -29.87 -13.45
N VAL A 221 -0.86 -28.82 -13.17
CA VAL A 221 -1.66 -28.70 -11.95
C VAL A 221 -3.08 -29.17 -12.26
N ALA A 222 -3.51 -30.23 -11.56
CA ALA A 222 -4.88 -30.73 -11.66
C ALA A 222 -5.86 -29.78 -10.96
N PRO A 223 -7.17 -29.83 -11.28
CA PRO A 223 -8.18 -28.96 -10.65
C PRO A 223 -8.27 -29.05 -9.13
N ASP A 224 -7.80 -30.15 -8.53
CA ASP A 224 -7.74 -30.33 -7.08
C ASP A 224 -6.47 -29.71 -6.44
N GLY A 225 -5.61 -29.10 -7.25
CA GLY A 225 -4.34 -28.50 -6.84
C GLY A 225 -3.15 -29.47 -6.83
N THR A 226 -3.34 -30.74 -7.22
CA THR A 226 -2.25 -31.73 -7.29
C THR A 226 -1.32 -31.41 -8.47
N LEU A 227 -0.02 -31.34 -8.21
CA LEU A 227 1.01 -31.14 -9.24
C LEU A 227 1.60 -32.49 -9.66
N GLU A 228 1.43 -32.85 -10.93
CA GLU A 228 2.04 -34.04 -11.53
C GLU A 228 3.17 -33.65 -12.49
N TRP A 229 4.42 -33.77 -12.04
CA TRP A 229 5.58 -33.32 -12.79
C TRP A 229 6.76 -34.29 -12.69
N ASP A 230 7.28 -34.71 -13.84
CA ASP A 230 8.56 -35.42 -13.96
C ASP A 230 9.73 -34.46 -13.71
N VAL A 231 10.16 -34.37 -12.46
CA VAL A 231 11.15 -33.39 -11.98
C VAL A 231 12.54 -33.67 -12.57
N PRO A 232 13.13 -32.75 -13.37
CA PRO A 232 14.51 -32.89 -13.83
C PRO A 232 15.51 -32.81 -12.66
N PRO A 233 16.71 -33.41 -12.79
CA PRO A 233 17.74 -33.33 -11.77
C PRO A 233 18.05 -31.88 -11.36
N GLY A 234 18.05 -31.61 -10.05
CA GLY A 234 18.30 -30.28 -9.49
C GLY A 234 17.40 -29.98 -8.29
N ASP A 235 17.66 -28.84 -7.65
CA ASP A 235 16.78 -28.28 -6.63
C ASP A 235 15.88 -27.21 -7.27
N TRP A 236 14.58 -27.31 -7.03
CA TRP A 236 13.57 -26.43 -7.61
C TRP A 236 12.69 -25.84 -6.51
N THR A 237 12.31 -24.58 -6.69
CA THR A 237 11.25 -23.92 -5.93
C THR A 237 10.02 -23.85 -6.84
N ILE A 238 8.90 -24.40 -6.37
CA ILE A 238 7.61 -24.22 -7.04
C ILE A 238 7.01 -22.89 -6.59
N VAL A 239 6.82 -21.98 -7.53
CA VAL A 239 6.18 -20.68 -7.33
C VAL A 239 4.79 -20.75 -7.95
N ARG A 240 3.76 -20.81 -7.11
CA ARG A 240 2.36 -20.77 -7.53
C ARG A 240 1.83 -19.35 -7.35
N THR A 241 1.69 -18.63 -8.46
CA THR A 241 1.26 -17.23 -8.47
C THR A 241 -0.23 -17.17 -8.82
N GLY A 242 -0.97 -16.40 -8.04
CA GLY A 242 -2.39 -16.12 -8.27
C GLY A 242 -2.80 -14.83 -7.60
N TYR A 243 -4.07 -14.47 -7.73
CA TYR A 243 -4.64 -13.27 -7.14
C TYR A 243 -5.96 -13.59 -6.43
N ALA A 244 -6.32 -12.75 -5.47
CA ALA A 244 -7.58 -12.79 -4.73
C ALA A 244 -7.96 -11.35 -4.35
N CYS A 245 -9.21 -11.14 -3.92
CA CYS A 245 -9.64 -9.84 -3.41
C CYS A 245 -8.83 -9.45 -2.17
N ASN A 246 -8.38 -8.19 -2.12
CA ASN A 246 -7.67 -7.63 -0.96
C ASN A 246 -8.55 -7.55 0.30
N GLY A 247 -9.87 -7.60 0.14
CA GLY A 247 -10.85 -7.60 1.23
C GLY A 247 -11.30 -6.21 1.67
N ASP A 248 -10.78 -5.15 1.05
CA ASP A 248 -11.12 -3.77 1.40
C ASP A 248 -12.59 -3.47 1.13
N GLN A 249 -13.20 -2.76 2.09
CA GLN A 249 -14.61 -2.39 2.06
C GLN A 249 -14.76 -0.88 1.95
N ILE A 250 -15.88 -0.45 1.38
CA ILE A 250 -16.29 0.95 1.39
C ILE A 250 -16.44 1.39 2.86
N MET A 251 -15.63 2.37 3.28
CA MET A 251 -15.58 2.79 4.69
C MET A 251 -16.81 3.56 5.16
N CYS A 252 -17.26 4.53 4.35
CA CYS A 252 -18.32 5.48 4.70
C CYS A 252 -19.61 5.19 3.91
N ALA A 253 -20.08 3.94 3.97
CA ALA A 253 -21.23 3.51 3.19
C ALA A 253 -22.57 4.03 3.75
N SER A 254 -23.44 4.51 2.87
CA SER A 254 -24.87 4.70 3.18
C SER A 254 -25.54 3.35 3.48
N PRO A 255 -26.66 3.32 4.23
CA PRO A 255 -27.42 2.09 4.46
C PRO A 255 -27.72 1.35 3.14
N GLY A 256 -27.25 0.11 3.02
CA GLY A 256 -27.42 -0.71 1.82
C GLY A 256 -26.35 -0.53 0.72
N ALA A 257 -25.40 0.39 0.90
CA ALA A 257 -24.30 0.64 -0.04
C ALA A 257 -22.96 0.06 0.44
N ALA A 258 -22.95 -0.71 1.53
CA ALA A 258 -21.75 -1.36 2.04
C ALA A 258 -21.35 -2.55 1.15
N GLY A 259 -20.06 -2.71 0.91
CA GLY A 259 -19.51 -3.81 0.14
C GLY A 259 -18.05 -3.60 -0.22
N PRO A 260 -17.49 -4.54 -1.00
CA PRO A 260 -16.10 -4.45 -1.46
C PRO A 260 -15.86 -3.20 -2.33
N CYS A 261 -14.66 -2.66 -2.24
CA CYS A 261 -14.21 -1.62 -3.18
C CYS A 261 -14.15 -2.17 -4.61
N VAL A 262 -14.30 -1.28 -5.60
CA VAL A 262 -14.15 -1.61 -7.02
C VAL A 262 -12.70 -2.04 -7.33
N ASP A 263 -12.52 -2.92 -8.31
CA ASP A 263 -11.20 -3.17 -8.88
C ASP A 263 -10.82 -1.99 -9.80
N PHE A 264 -10.05 -1.06 -9.26
CA PHE A 264 -9.59 0.14 -9.95
C PHE A 264 -8.61 -0.13 -11.11
N LEU A 265 -8.11 -1.36 -11.27
CA LEU A 265 -7.23 -1.70 -12.40
C LEU A 265 -8.01 -2.21 -13.61
N SER A 266 -9.28 -2.61 -13.43
CA SER A 266 -10.13 -3.16 -14.49
C SER A 266 -11.09 -2.14 -15.07
N LYS A 267 -11.10 -2.08 -16.41
CA LYS A 267 -12.04 -1.28 -17.18
C LYS A 267 -13.48 -1.79 -17.01
N GLU A 268 -13.64 -3.12 -17.03
CA GLU A 268 -14.91 -3.80 -16.88
C GLU A 268 -15.50 -3.61 -15.47
N ALA A 269 -14.66 -3.60 -14.43
CA ALA A 269 -15.09 -3.30 -13.07
C ALA A 269 -15.55 -1.85 -12.94
N THR A 270 -14.87 -0.90 -13.58
CA THR A 270 -15.29 0.51 -13.64
C THR A 270 -16.63 0.67 -14.37
N ASP A 271 -16.82 0.00 -15.52
CA ASP A 271 -18.10 -0.03 -16.25
C ASP A 271 -19.23 -0.60 -15.39
N PHE A 272 -18.94 -1.71 -14.70
CA PHE A 272 -19.90 -2.34 -13.80
C PHE A 272 -20.27 -1.40 -12.65
N HIS A 273 -19.29 -0.75 -12.02
CA HIS A 273 -19.53 0.20 -10.93
C HIS A 273 -20.37 1.38 -11.40
N PHE A 274 -20.01 2.02 -12.52
CA PHE A 274 -20.75 3.16 -13.07
C PHE A 274 -22.21 2.81 -13.39
N LYS A 275 -22.43 1.64 -14.01
CA LYS A 275 -23.77 1.15 -14.36
C LYS A 275 -24.67 0.96 -13.13
N HIS A 276 -24.12 0.57 -11.99
CA HIS A 276 -24.90 0.30 -10.78
C HIS A 276 -24.89 1.45 -9.76
N THR A 277 -24.27 2.58 -10.10
CA THR A 277 -24.21 3.76 -9.24
C THR A 277 -24.62 5.02 -10.02
N ALA A 278 -23.72 5.57 -10.83
CA ALA A 278 -23.89 6.79 -11.59
C ALA A 278 -25.08 6.72 -12.56
N GLU A 279 -25.29 5.61 -13.27
CA GLU A 279 -26.43 5.46 -14.18
C GLU A 279 -27.77 5.55 -13.46
N LEU A 280 -27.89 4.98 -12.26
CA LEU A 280 -29.12 5.06 -11.47
C LEU A 280 -29.45 6.51 -11.09
N LEU A 281 -28.42 7.30 -10.75
CA LEU A 281 -28.56 8.73 -10.44
C LEU A 281 -28.94 9.54 -11.69
N LEU A 282 -28.40 9.19 -12.86
CA LEU A 282 -28.74 9.83 -14.13
C LEU A 282 -30.18 9.51 -14.56
N GLU A 283 -30.61 8.27 -14.40
CA GLU A 283 -31.97 7.83 -14.70
C GLU A 283 -32.99 8.57 -13.82
N ASP A 284 -32.73 8.68 -12.52
CA ASP A 284 -33.57 9.43 -11.59
C ASP A 284 -33.60 10.94 -11.91
N ALA A 285 -32.44 11.52 -12.24
CA ALA A 285 -32.35 12.92 -12.65
C ALA A 285 -33.11 13.20 -13.97
N GLY A 286 -33.20 12.21 -14.87
CA GLY A 286 -33.88 12.30 -16.16
C GLY A 286 -33.47 13.55 -16.95
N PRO A 287 -34.38 14.47 -17.30
CA PRO A 287 -34.07 15.66 -18.08
C PRO A 287 -33.22 16.71 -17.35
N LEU A 288 -32.92 16.50 -16.06
CA LEU A 288 -32.01 17.32 -15.25
C LEU A 288 -30.55 16.89 -15.39
N ALA A 289 -30.26 15.71 -15.92
CA ALA A 289 -28.89 15.29 -16.26
C ALA A 289 -28.29 16.27 -17.29
N GLY A 290 -27.03 16.68 -17.06
CA GLY A 290 -26.34 17.71 -17.84
C GLY A 290 -26.80 19.16 -17.58
N LYS A 291 -27.91 19.37 -16.85
CA LYS A 291 -28.44 20.72 -16.52
C LYS A 291 -28.29 21.07 -15.05
N THR A 292 -28.67 20.17 -14.16
CA THR A 292 -28.55 20.32 -12.70
C THR A 292 -27.53 19.34 -12.17
N LEU A 293 -27.70 18.03 -12.45
CA LEU A 293 -26.65 17.04 -12.24
C LEU A 293 -25.65 17.16 -13.39
N LYS A 294 -24.57 17.90 -13.16
CA LYS A 294 -23.55 18.18 -14.18
C LYS A 294 -22.25 17.43 -13.98
N TYR A 295 -21.98 16.98 -12.75
CA TYR A 295 -20.72 16.40 -12.38
C TYR A 295 -20.94 15.19 -11.48
N PHE A 296 -20.11 14.17 -11.66
CA PHE A 296 -19.80 13.20 -10.63
C PHE A 296 -18.49 13.55 -9.95
N HIS A 297 -18.43 13.24 -8.66
CA HIS A 297 -17.25 13.41 -7.85
C HIS A 297 -16.72 12.05 -7.44
N GLU A 298 -15.41 11.87 -7.57
CA GLU A 298 -14.69 10.81 -6.89
C GLU A 298 -13.67 11.42 -5.94
N ASP A 299 -13.77 11.03 -4.68
CA ASP A 299 -13.02 11.59 -3.56
C ASP A 299 -11.54 11.15 -3.58
N SER A 300 -10.79 11.48 -2.54
CA SER A 300 -9.45 10.96 -2.31
C SER A 300 -9.43 9.44 -2.09
N TRP A 301 -8.22 8.87 -2.12
CA TRP A 301 -8.03 7.42 -2.07
C TRP A 301 -7.87 6.92 -0.63
N GLU A 302 -8.91 6.26 -0.12
CA GLU A 302 -8.87 5.47 1.12
C GLU A 302 -9.28 4.02 0.89
N ALA A 303 -8.96 3.49 -0.30
CA ALA A 303 -9.13 2.08 -0.63
C ALA A 303 -7.81 1.31 -0.44
N GLY A 304 -7.88 -0.01 -0.64
CA GLY A 304 -6.71 -0.87 -0.65
C GLY A 304 -5.63 -0.49 -1.65
N LEU A 305 -4.54 -1.25 -1.62
CA LEU A 305 -3.44 -1.15 -2.58
C LEU A 305 -3.55 -2.29 -3.59
N PRO A 306 -4.32 -2.16 -4.69
CA PRO A 306 -4.41 -3.18 -5.71
C PRO A 306 -3.06 -3.30 -6.44
N ASN A 307 -2.66 -4.54 -6.72
CA ASN A 307 -1.44 -4.83 -7.48
C ASN A 307 -1.66 -5.84 -8.61
N TRP A 308 -2.88 -6.35 -8.78
CA TRP A 308 -3.23 -7.28 -9.84
C TRP A 308 -4.73 -7.20 -10.15
N SER A 309 -5.09 -7.49 -11.39
CA SER A 309 -6.45 -7.67 -11.88
C SER A 309 -6.48 -8.78 -12.94
N ALA A 310 -7.67 -9.26 -13.30
CA ALA A 310 -7.85 -10.31 -14.30
C ALA A 310 -7.23 -9.93 -15.66
N THR A 311 -7.24 -8.65 -16.03
CA THR A 311 -6.71 -8.13 -17.31
C THR A 311 -5.29 -7.56 -17.19
N PHE A 312 -4.66 -7.67 -16.01
CA PHE A 312 -3.41 -6.96 -15.73
C PHE A 312 -2.25 -7.43 -16.62
N ARG A 313 -2.26 -8.68 -17.05
CA ARG A 313 -1.24 -9.19 -17.98
C ARG A 313 -1.35 -8.50 -19.34
N GLU A 314 -2.56 -8.40 -19.89
CA GLU A 314 -2.82 -7.74 -21.16
C GLU A 314 -2.49 -6.26 -21.09
N ASP A 315 -2.84 -5.60 -19.98
CA ASP A 315 -2.48 -4.21 -19.73
C ASP A 315 -0.96 -4.03 -19.62
N PHE A 316 -0.26 -4.92 -18.91
CA PHE A 316 1.20 -4.91 -18.82
C PHE A 316 1.86 -5.05 -20.19
N GLU A 317 1.44 -6.04 -20.99
CA GLU A 317 1.95 -6.25 -22.34
C GLU A 317 1.68 -5.04 -23.25
N LYS A 318 0.49 -4.44 -23.15
CA LYS A 318 0.11 -3.22 -23.87
C LYS A 318 0.99 -2.03 -23.50
N PHE A 319 1.24 -1.81 -22.21
CA PHE A 319 1.93 -0.62 -21.71
C PHE A 319 3.46 -0.76 -21.74
N ARG A 320 4.01 -1.96 -21.54
CA ARG A 320 5.46 -2.23 -21.39
C ARG A 320 6.07 -3.00 -22.56
N GLY A 321 5.25 -3.66 -23.39
CA GLY A 321 5.69 -4.31 -24.62
C GLY A 321 6.33 -5.68 -24.45
N TYR A 322 6.18 -6.34 -23.30
CA TYR A 322 6.65 -7.71 -23.06
C TYR A 322 5.79 -8.46 -22.05
N ASP A 323 5.85 -9.79 -22.07
CA ASP A 323 5.10 -10.67 -21.17
C ASP A 323 5.69 -10.64 -19.74
N PRO A 324 4.90 -10.33 -18.70
CA PRO A 324 5.37 -10.32 -17.32
C PRO A 324 5.56 -11.72 -16.71
N ILE A 325 4.96 -12.78 -17.28
CA ILE A 325 4.95 -14.14 -16.69
C ILE A 325 6.35 -14.66 -16.34
N PRO A 326 7.38 -14.58 -17.21
CA PRO A 326 8.73 -15.07 -16.89
C PRO A 326 9.40 -14.35 -15.70
N TYR A 327 8.89 -13.17 -15.31
CA TYR A 327 9.45 -12.33 -14.26
C TYR A 327 8.60 -12.31 -12.97
N LEU A 328 7.41 -12.95 -12.95
CA LEU A 328 6.59 -13.05 -11.73
C LEU A 328 7.32 -13.65 -10.52
N PRO A 329 8.32 -14.56 -10.63
CA PRO A 329 9.09 -15.00 -9.49
C PRO A 329 9.82 -13.88 -8.75
N VAL A 330 10.05 -12.73 -9.38
CA VAL A 330 10.59 -11.54 -8.73
C VAL A 330 9.67 -11.04 -7.61
N LEU A 331 8.34 -11.16 -7.77
CA LEU A 331 7.38 -10.83 -6.69
C LEU A 331 7.55 -11.73 -5.46
N ALA A 332 7.93 -12.98 -5.69
CA ALA A 332 8.27 -13.95 -4.64
C ALA A 332 9.72 -13.80 -4.11
N GLY A 333 10.50 -12.87 -4.67
CA GLY A 333 11.85 -12.51 -4.25
C GLY A 333 12.99 -13.24 -4.96
N HIS A 334 12.71 -13.90 -6.09
CA HIS A 334 13.76 -14.47 -6.93
C HIS A 334 14.42 -13.38 -7.78
N VAL A 335 15.75 -13.42 -7.89
CA VAL A 335 16.47 -12.56 -8.84
C VAL A 335 16.45 -13.23 -10.21
N VAL A 336 15.74 -12.64 -11.17
CA VAL A 336 15.62 -13.13 -12.54
C VAL A 336 16.50 -12.29 -13.46
N THR A 337 17.35 -12.93 -14.26
CA THR A 337 18.38 -12.32 -15.14
C THR A 337 19.50 -11.57 -14.42
N SER A 338 19.18 -10.60 -13.57
CA SER A 338 20.09 -9.86 -12.70
C SER A 338 19.27 -9.05 -11.69
N GLU A 339 19.92 -8.49 -10.66
CA GLU A 339 19.23 -7.59 -9.73
C GLU A 339 18.71 -6.33 -10.42
N GLU A 340 19.50 -5.76 -11.34
CA GLU A 340 19.08 -4.61 -12.15
C GLU A 340 17.84 -4.92 -13.01
N VAL A 341 17.80 -6.08 -13.67
CA VAL A 341 16.65 -6.46 -14.51
C VAL A 341 15.43 -6.77 -13.64
N SER A 342 15.62 -7.40 -12.49
CA SER A 342 14.53 -7.66 -11.53
C SER A 342 13.95 -6.36 -10.99
N ASP A 343 14.79 -5.37 -10.69
CA ASP A 343 14.36 -4.05 -10.22
C ASP A 343 13.61 -3.28 -11.31
N ARG A 344 14.08 -3.34 -12.56
CA ARG A 344 13.38 -2.77 -13.72
C ARG A 344 12.02 -3.42 -13.94
N PHE A 345 11.90 -4.74 -13.79
CA PHE A 345 10.60 -5.41 -13.84
C PHE A 345 9.65 -4.89 -12.75
N LEU A 346 10.12 -4.73 -11.51
CA LEU A 346 9.29 -4.17 -10.44
C LEU A 346 8.90 -2.71 -10.70
N TYR A 347 9.79 -1.94 -11.31
CA TYR A 347 9.49 -0.59 -11.79
C TYR A 347 8.38 -0.62 -12.84
N ASP A 348 8.50 -1.46 -13.87
CA ASP A 348 7.50 -1.60 -14.94
C ASP A 348 6.16 -2.11 -14.40
N PHE A 349 6.19 -2.99 -13.39
CA PHE A 349 5.03 -3.49 -12.68
C PHE A 349 4.27 -2.37 -11.97
N ARG A 350 4.95 -1.54 -11.17
CA ARG A 350 4.33 -0.38 -10.51
C ARG A 350 3.84 0.66 -11.50
N LYS A 351 4.61 0.93 -12.56
CA LYS A 351 4.21 1.87 -13.61
C LYS A 351 2.96 1.40 -14.35
N THR A 352 2.82 0.09 -14.57
CA THR A 352 1.61 -0.52 -15.15
C THR A 352 0.40 -0.34 -14.24
N ILE A 353 0.56 -0.50 -12.92
CA ILE A 353 -0.51 -0.18 -11.95
C ILE A 353 -0.96 1.27 -12.11
N GLY A 354 -0.02 2.22 -12.15
CA GLY A 354 -0.32 3.64 -12.37
C GLY A 354 -1.03 3.92 -13.70
N ASP A 355 -0.60 3.27 -14.78
CA ASP A 355 -1.23 3.37 -16.09
C ASP A 355 -2.67 2.80 -16.09
N CYS A 356 -2.92 1.67 -15.42
CA CYS A 356 -4.25 1.10 -15.27
C CYS A 356 -5.17 2.04 -14.47
N LEU A 357 -4.71 2.62 -13.37
CA LEU A 357 -5.51 3.59 -12.59
C LEU A 357 -5.90 4.80 -13.45
N ALA A 358 -4.96 5.34 -14.21
CA ALA A 358 -5.21 6.48 -15.09
C ALA A 358 -6.19 6.13 -16.22
N GLU A 359 -5.95 5.03 -16.95
CA GLU A 359 -6.68 4.70 -18.17
C GLU A 359 -7.96 3.90 -17.91
N ASN A 360 -7.85 2.82 -17.13
CA ASN A 360 -8.93 1.86 -16.94
C ASN A 360 -9.95 2.35 -15.90
N HIS A 361 -9.57 3.26 -15.00
CA HIS A 361 -10.47 3.84 -14.01
C HIS A 361 -10.81 5.30 -14.28
N TYR A 362 -9.91 6.25 -14.04
CA TYR A 362 -10.24 7.68 -14.14
C TYR A 362 -10.60 8.11 -15.57
N GLY A 363 -9.81 7.68 -16.55
CA GLY A 363 -10.09 7.91 -17.97
C GLY A 363 -11.41 7.28 -18.40
N ARG A 364 -11.65 6.03 -18.00
CA ARG A 364 -12.90 5.34 -18.31
C ARG A 364 -14.11 5.99 -17.64
N LEU A 365 -14.00 6.41 -16.38
CA LEU A 365 -15.05 7.11 -15.65
C LEU A 365 -15.43 8.41 -16.38
N ALA A 366 -14.44 9.16 -16.87
CA ALA A 366 -14.66 10.36 -17.68
C ALA A 366 -15.41 10.03 -18.98
N GLU A 367 -14.96 9.01 -19.73
CA GLU A 367 -15.62 8.55 -20.96
C GLU A 367 -17.11 8.23 -20.73
N LEU A 368 -17.40 7.46 -19.67
CA LEU A 368 -18.77 7.06 -19.32
C LEU A 368 -19.63 8.26 -18.92
N ALA A 369 -19.10 9.17 -18.09
CA ALA A 369 -19.78 10.40 -17.70
C ALA A 369 -20.08 11.28 -18.91
N HIS A 370 -19.11 11.48 -19.80
CA HIS A 370 -19.24 12.31 -21.00
C HIS A 370 -20.27 11.75 -21.97
N ALA A 371 -20.35 10.42 -22.12
CA ALA A 371 -21.37 9.75 -22.92
C ALA A 371 -22.81 10.05 -22.44
N ARG A 372 -22.96 10.46 -21.18
CA ARG A 372 -24.24 10.83 -20.55
C ARG A 372 -24.42 12.35 -20.43
N GLY A 373 -23.53 13.15 -21.01
CA GLY A 373 -23.60 14.61 -21.02
C GLY A 373 -23.26 15.26 -19.67
N VAL A 374 -22.59 14.53 -18.78
CA VAL A 374 -22.07 15.03 -17.50
C VAL A 374 -20.55 14.94 -17.50
N LYS A 375 -19.91 15.51 -16.48
CA LYS A 375 -18.45 15.62 -16.31
C LYS A 375 -17.99 14.97 -15.02
N ILE A 376 -16.68 14.90 -14.78
CA ILE A 376 -16.11 14.44 -13.52
C ILE A 376 -15.16 15.46 -12.89
N HIS A 377 -15.15 15.53 -11.57
CA HIS A 377 -14.08 16.18 -10.82
C HIS A 377 -13.60 15.22 -9.74
N CYS A 378 -12.31 14.94 -9.71
CA CYS A 378 -11.78 13.91 -8.82
C CYS A 378 -10.52 14.41 -8.12
N GLU A 379 -10.33 13.92 -6.88
CA GLU A 379 -9.12 14.25 -6.12
C GLU A 379 -7.89 13.45 -6.59
N ALA A 380 -8.11 12.29 -7.22
CA ALA A 380 -7.30 11.40 -8.09
C ALA A 380 -5.75 11.36 -8.03
N GLY A 381 -5.08 12.41 -7.56
CA GLY A 381 -3.71 12.43 -7.06
C GLY A 381 -3.61 12.36 -5.52
N GLY A 382 -4.72 12.58 -4.80
CA GLY A 382 -4.86 12.55 -3.34
C GLY A 382 -4.01 13.58 -2.58
N PRO A 383 -4.36 13.91 -1.32
CA PRO A 383 -3.42 14.38 -0.30
C PRO A 383 -2.89 13.22 0.57
N CYS A 384 -3.49 12.03 0.46
CA CYS A 384 -3.39 10.92 1.40
C CYS A 384 -2.06 10.15 1.40
N TYR A 385 -0.91 10.81 1.23
CA TYR A 385 0.40 10.19 1.44
C TYR A 385 0.53 9.66 2.89
N PRO A 386 0.98 8.41 3.16
CA PRO A 386 1.47 7.35 2.25
C PRO A 386 0.45 6.22 2.00
N ARG A 387 -0.81 6.53 1.68
CA ARG A 387 -1.94 5.59 1.51
C ARG A 387 -2.50 5.46 0.09
N VAL A 388 -1.81 5.99 -0.92
CA VAL A 388 -2.19 5.86 -2.34
C VAL A 388 -1.61 4.60 -3.02
N PRO A 389 -2.20 4.05 -4.08
CA PRO A 389 -1.53 3.01 -4.86
C PRO A 389 -0.31 3.58 -5.60
N PRO A 390 0.54 2.74 -6.22
CA PRO A 390 1.58 3.19 -7.13
C PRO A 390 0.94 3.93 -8.33
N LEU A 391 0.77 5.25 -8.21
CA LEU A 391 0.11 6.13 -9.19
C LEU A 391 1.00 7.27 -9.66
N ASP A 392 0.71 7.83 -10.83
CA ASP A 392 1.15 9.16 -11.23
C ASP A 392 0.00 10.13 -10.97
N ALA A 393 0.18 11.02 -9.99
CA ALA A 393 -0.88 11.94 -9.56
C ALA A 393 -1.25 12.96 -10.64
N LEU A 394 -0.27 13.46 -11.40
CA LEU A 394 -0.52 14.40 -12.47
C LEU A 394 -1.30 13.72 -13.60
N LYS A 395 -0.90 12.51 -13.98
CA LYS A 395 -1.58 11.72 -15.01
C LYS A 395 -3.03 11.44 -14.64
N ASN A 396 -3.29 10.96 -13.42
CA ASN A 396 -4.64 10.70 -12.93
C ASN A 396 -5.51 11.97 -12.95
N LEU A 397 -5.01 13.08 -12.39
CA LEU A 397 -5.69 14.37 -12.40
C LEU A 397 -5.96 14.88 -13.83
N GLY A 398 -5.05 14.62 -14.77
CA GLY A 398 -5.20 14.96 -16.18
C GLY A 398 -6.40 14.30 -16.87
N ARG A 399 -6.85 13.14 -16.37
CA ARG A 399 -8.02 12.41 -16.89
C ARG A 399 -9.36 12.98 -16.42
N THR A 400 -9.35 13.90 -15.45
CA THR A 400 -10.57 14.56 -14.94
C THR A 400 -10.94 15.81 -15.74
N ASP A 401 -12.19 16.28 -15.70
CA ASP A 401 -12.57 17.58 -16.29
C ASP A 401 -12.10 18.76 -15.43
N ILE A 402 -12.13 18.57 -14.11
CA ILE A 402 -11.69 19.54 -13.11
C ILE A 402 -10.80 18.79 -12.12
N PRO A 403 -9.47 18.87 -12.24
CA PRO A 403 -8.58 18.30 -11.24
C PRO A 403 -8.84 18.98 -9.91
N MET A 404 -8.91 18.16 -8.85
CA MET A 404 -9.19 18.61 -7.50
C MET A 404 -8.07 18.15 -6.56
N GLY A 405 -7.69 18.99 -5.62
CA GLY A 405 -6.91 18.60 -4.46
C GLY A 405 -7.67 18.93 -3.19
N GLU A 406 -6.98 19.03 -2.08
CA GLU A 406 -7.57 19.37 -0.79
C GLU A 406 -6.69 20.37 -0.05
N PHE A 407 -7.30 21.22 0.77
CA PHE A 407 -6.59 21.94 1.81
C PHE A 407 -7.36 22.10 3.11
N TRP A 408 -6.62 21.97 4.21
CA TRP A 408 -7.17 22.00 5.56
C TRP A 408 -6.95 23.36 6.23
N GLN A 409 -7.95 23.78 6.99
CA GLN A 409 -7.81 24.91 7.92
C GLN A 409 -6.91 24.55 9.09
N SER A 410 -7.10 23.35 9.65
CA SER A 410 -6.26 22.84 10.73
C SER A 410 -4.90 22.38 10.20
N GLU A 411 -3.94 22.11 11.10
CA GLU A 411 -2.54 21.86 10.71
C GLU A 411 -2.30 20.46 10.12
N GLN A 412 -3.32 19.59 10.13
CA GLN A 412 -3.25 18.32 9.40
C GLN A 412 -3.06 18.60 7.91
N TRP A 413 -2.27 17.75 7.23
CA TRP A 413 -2.03 17.84 5.79
C TRP A 413 -1.37 19.13 5.30
N LYS A 414 -0.59 19.75 6.19
CA LYS A 414 0.33 20.82 5.84
C LYS A 414 1.78 20.36 6.00
N GLU A 415 2.62 20.74 5.06
CA GLU A 415 4.07 20.59 5.16
C GLU A 415 4.74 21.95 4.96
N ASN A 416 5.63 22.32 5.89
CA ASN A 416 6.25 23.66 5.92
C ASN A 416 5.18 24.78 5.88
N GLY A 417 4.03 24.51 6.50
CA GLY A 417 2.85 25.36 6.54
C GLY A 417 2.06 25.45 5.22
N GLN A 418 2.41 24.71 4.17
CA GLN A 418 1.78 24.70 2.84
C GLN A 418 0.88 23.48 2.67
N HIS A 419 -0.13 23.60 1.80
CA HIS A 419 -1.05 22.49 1.55
C HIS A 419 -0.41 21.50 0.58
N ILE A 420 -0.44 20.22 0.95
CA ILE A 420 0.29 19.17 0.22
C ILE A 420 -0.24 18.89 -1.20
N ALA A 421 -1.53 19.12 -1.45
CA ALA A 421 -2.14 18.83 -2.76
C ALA A 421 -2.33 20.09 -3.65
N GLY A 422 -2.06 21.29 -3.13
CA GLY A 422 -2.35 22.55 -3.83
C GLY A 422 -1.57 22.69 -5.14
N LYS A 423 -0.24 22.63 -5.05
CA LYS A 423 0.65 22.76 -6.22
C LYS A 423 0.49 21.60 -7.22
N GLN A 424 0.27 20.39 -6.72
CA GLN A 424 0.01 19.20 -7.54
C GLN A 424 -1.19 19.41 -8.46
N THR A 425 -2.30 19.87 -7.89
CA THR A 425 -3.55 20.08 -8.62
C THR A 425 -3.41 21.20 -9.65
N ALA A 426 -2.76 22.31 -9.27
CA ALA A 426 -2.49 23.41 -10.18
C ALA A 426 -1.61 22.97 -11.36
N ALA A 427 -0.50 22.28 -11.08
CA ALA A 427 0.40 21.77 -12.12
C ALA A 427 -0.33 20.83 -13.08
N ALA A 428 -1.15 19.89 -12.59
CA ALA A 428 -1.96 19.02 -13.42
C ALA A 428 -2.92 19.82 -14.31
N ALA A 429 -3.62 20.83 -13.74
CA ALA A 429 -4.51 21.68 -14.53
C ALA A 429 -3.75 22.38 -15.67
N HIS A 430 -2.58 22.94 -15.38
CA HIS A 430 -1.79 23.68 -16.38
C HIS A 430 -1.27 22.76 -17.50
N ILE A 431 -0.60 21.66 -17.17
CA ILE A 431 0.04 20.80 -18.18
C ILE A 431 -0.96 20.04 -19.06
N TYR A 432 -2.18 19.78 -18.56
CA TYR A 432 -3.26 19.17 -19.33
C TYR A 432 -4.27 20.17 -19.90
N GLY A 433 -3.96 21.48 -19.86
CA GLY A 433 -4.79 22.52 -20.48
C GLY A 433 -6.17 22.71 -19.86
N LYS A 434 -6.33 22.39 -18.56
CA LYS A 434 -7.56 22.59 -17.80
C LYS A 434 -7.56 24.00 -17.19
N THR A 435 -8.67 24.71 -17.31
CA THR A 435 -8.80 26.06 -16.72
C THR A 435 -8.97 26.03 -15.21
N LEU A 436 -9.61 24.99 -14.68
CA LEU A 436 -9.98 24.90 -13.28
C LEU A 436 -9.02 23.98 -12.53
N ALA A 437 -8.41 24.50 -11.47
CA ALA A 437 -7.72 23.74 -10.43
C ALA A 437 -8.55 23.88 -9.16
N ALA A 438 -9.27 22.82 -8.81
CA ALA A 438 -10.20 22.84 -7.69
C ALA A 438 -9.56 22.37 -6.39
N ALA A 439 -10.16 22.73 -5.26
CA ALA A 439 -9.84 22.08 -4.01
C ALA A 439 -11.07 21.87 -3.14
N GLU A 440 -11.16 20.71 -2.51
CA GLU A 440 -11.85 20.58 -1.24
C GLU A 440 -11.23 21.59 -0.25
N ALA A 441 -12.06 22.47 0.28
CA ALA A 441 -11.61 23.71 0.90
C ALA A 441 -12.06 23.81 2.35
N PHE A 442 -11.08 24.11 3.22
CA PHE A 442 -11.25 24.42 4.65
C PHE A 442 -11.66 23.23 5.52
N THR A 443 -11.23 22.02 5.16
CA THR A 443 -11.42 20.83 6.01
C THR A 443 -10.75 21.06 7.37
N SER A 444 -11.42 20.69 8.46
CA SER A 444 -10.99 21.12 9.80
C SER A 444 -11.42 20.18 10.92
N THR A 445 -10.55 20.05 11.92
CA THR A 445 -10.87 19.42 13.22
C THR A 445 -10.98 20.44 14.36
N ARG A 446 -11.12 21.75 14.07
CA ARG A 446 -11.17 22.80 15.10
C ARG A 446 -12.58 23.05 15.65
N TYR A 447 -13.64 22.67 14.92
CA TYR A 447 -15.06 22.71 15.31
C TYR A 447 -15.56 24.05 15.90
N TYR A 448 -16.33 24.82 15.14
CA TYR A 448 -16.97 26.08 15.60
C TYR A 448 -16.01 27.13 16.20
N ARG A 449 -14.69 26.95 16.02
CA ARG A 449 -13.62 27.83 16.50
C ARG A 449 -12.98 28.59 15.35
N GLU A 450 -13.66 28.64 14.21
CA GLU A 450 -13.23 29.25 12.98
C GLU A 450 -14.22 30.33 12.56
N ASP A 451 -13.70 31.48 12.16
CA ASP A 451 -14.43 32.54 11.48
C ASP A 451 -13.70 32.98 10.19
N PHE A 452 -14.21 34.00 9.50
CA PHE A 452 -13.60 34.46 8.25
C PHE A 452 -12.18 35.01 8.41
N HIS A 453 -11.80 35.50 9.59
CA HIS A 453 -10.42 35.93 9.87
C HIS A 453 -9.49 34.71 9.97
N ASP A 454 -9.95 33.61 10.57
CA ASP A 454 -9.21 32.33 10.58
C ASP A 454 -9.08 31.73 9.16
N LEU A 455 -10.14 31.75 8.37
CA LEU A 455 -10.18 31.06 7.07
C LEU A 455 -9.41 31.81 5.97
N LYS A 456 -9.39 33.15 6.01
CA LYS A 456 -8.81 33.95 4.92
C LYS A 456 -7.34 33.61 4.63
N PRO A 457 -6.40 33.57 5.60
CA PRO A 457 -5.00 33.25 5.32
C PRO A 457 -4.81 31.88 4.67
N THR A 458 -5.59 30.88 5.10
CA THR A 458 -5.56 29.51 4.57
C THR A 458 -6.00 29.47 3.10
N GLY A 459 -7.11 30.16 2.78
CA GLY A 459 -7.60 30.25 1.41
C GLY A 459 -6.66 31.05 0.50
N ASP A 460 -6.09 32.15 1.01
CA ASP A 460 -5.10 32.95 0.27
C ASP A 460 -3.87 32.12 -0.07
N LYS A 461 -3.46 31.22 0.83
CA LYS A 461 -2.35 30.32 0.58
C LYS A 461 -2.67 29.31 -0.53
N ALA A 462 -3.85 28.70 -0.52
CA ALA A 462 -4.30 27.82 -1.59
C ALA A 462 -4.35 28.55 -2.95
N PHE A 463 -4.79 29.82 -2.98
CA PHE A 463 -4.71 30.65 -4.19
C PHE A 463 -3.26 30.85 -4.67
N CYS A 464 -2.31 31.11 -3.75
CA CYS A 464 -0.89 31.25 -4.08
C CYS A 464 -0.24 29.94 -4.57
N GLU A 465 -0.77 28.79 -4.18
CA GLU A 465 -0.35 27.47 -4.65
C GLU A 465 -0.90 27.13 -6.05
N GLY A 466 -1.89 27.89 -6.52
CA GLY A 466 -2.45 27.82 -7.88
C GLY A 466 -3.90 27.32 -7.94
N ILE A 467 -4.52 27.00 -6.80
CA ILE A 467 -5.95 26.67 -6.76
C ILE A 467 -6.76 27.88 -7.20
N ASN A 468 -7.79 27.67 -8.01
CA ASN A 468 -8.65 28.75 -8.48
C ASN A 468 -10.16 28.42 -8.38
N ARG A 469 -10.51 27.31 -7.72
CA ARG A 469 -11.90 26.88 -7.50
C ARG A 469 -12.08 26.14 -6.17
N PHE A 470 -12.81 26.70 -5.22
CA PHE A 470 -13.07 26.09 -3.92
C PHE A 470 -14.39 25.32 -3.91
N PHE A 471 -14.36 24.14 -3.32
CA PHE A 471 -15.50 23.33 -2.92
C PHE A 471 -15.50 23.28 -1.39
N LEU A 472 -16.42 24.00 -0.75
CA LEU A 472 -16.37 24.21 0.70
C LEU A 472 -16.73 22.92 1.45
N HIS A 473 -15.78 22.39 2.22
CA HIS A 473 -15.98 21.27 3.14
C HIS A 473 -16.34 21.80 4.53
N THR A 474 -17.55 21.58 5.06
CA THR A 474 -18.74 20.97 4.45
C THR A 474 -20.02 21.76 4.72
N TRP A 475 -21.01 21.50 3.86
CA TRP A 475 -22.41 21.86 4.10
C TRP A 475 -23.19 20.64 4.61
N THR A 476 -23.23 20.41 5.94
CA THR A 476 -24.11 19.38 6.49
C THR A 476 -25.58 19.77 6.37
N SER A 477 -26.41 18.85 5.90
CA SER A 477 -27.86 19.05 5.83
C SER A 477 -28.53 18.74 7.17
N SER A 478 -29.28 19.71 7.70
CA SER A 478 -30.08 19.56 8.93
C SER A 478 -31.53 19.96 8.68
N ARG A 479 -32.48 19.20 9.23
CA ARG A 479 -33.91 19.53 9.18
C ARG A 479 -34.25 20.50 10.32
N PRO A 480 -35.34 21.30 10.21
CA PRO A 480 -35.72 22.24 11.26
C PRO A 480 -35.89 21.60 12.66
N GLN A 481 -36.34 20.35 12.72
CA GLN A 481 -36.55 19.61 13.96
C GLN A 481 -35.26 19.07 14.60
N ASP A 482 -34.14 19.05 13.88
CA ASP A 482 -32.85 18.57 14.39
C ASP A 482 -32.17 19.64 15.29
N GLY A 483 -32.74 20.85 15.37
CA GLY A 483 -32.26 21.94 16.22
C GLY A 483 -31.10 22.73 15.62
N VAL A 484 -30.45 23.54 16.47
CA VAL A 484 -29.26 24.32 16.14
C VAL A 484 -28.15 23.89 17.12
N PRO A 485 -26.98 23.43 16.64
CA PRO A 485 -26.50 23.48 15.25
C PRO A 485 -27.07 22.39 14.33
N GLY A 486 -27.74 21.37 14.86
CA GLY A 486 -28.27 20.24 14.09
C GLY A 486 -27.26 19.10 13.98
N PHE A 487 -27.41 18.26 12.96
CA PHE A 487 -26.43 17.22 12.63
C PHE A 487 -25.25 17.84 11.89
N GLU A 488 -24.05 17.41 12.24
CA GLU A 488 -22.81 17.78 11.57
C GLU A 488 -22.01 16.55 11.17
N TYR A 489 -21.28 16.67 10.06
CA TYR A 489 -20.23 15.72 9.73
C TYR A 489 -19.09 15.78 10.76
N ALA A 490 -18.33 14.69 10.88
CA ALA A 490 -17.26 14.58 11.87
C ALA A 490 -16.09 15.55 11.62
N ALA A 491 -15.95 16.08 10.41
CA ALA A 491 -14.99 17.12 10.08
C ALA A 491 -15.72 18.41 9.64
N GLY A 492 -15.22 19.55 10.13
CA GLY A 492 -15.59 20.88 9.66
C GLY A 492 -14.82 21.25 8.38
N THR A 493 -14.81 22.49 7.94
CA THR A 493 -15.51 23.64 8.52
C THR A 493 -17.02 23.46 8.42
N HIS A 494 -17.77 23.69 9.50
CA HIS A 494 -19.23 23.59 9.45
C HIS A 494 -19.81 24.81 8.69
N PHE A 495 -19.74 24.81 7.36
CA PHE A 495 -20.13 25.93 6.51
C PHE A 495 -21.59 25.77 6.08
N ASN A 496 -22.52 25.87 7.03
CA ASN A 496 -23.96 25.71 6.77
C ASN A 496 -24.79 26.85 7.36
N ARG A 497 -26.12 26.80 7.16
CA ARG A 497 -27.05 27.85 7.61
C ARG A 497 -27.17 28.05 9.13
N ASN A 498 -26.71 27.08 9.92
CA ASN A 498 -26.89 27.06 11.38
C ASN A 498 -25.69 27.64 12.15
N VAL A 499 -24.56 27.94 11.49
CA VAL A 499 -23.46 28.64 12.16
C VAL A 499 -23.76 30.13 12.35
N THR A 500 -23.22 30.68 13.43
CA THR A 500 -23.52 32.03 13.92
C THR A 500 -23.23 33.12 12.90
N TRP A 501 -22.21 32.93 12.06
CA TRP A 501 -21.77 33.90 11.06
C TRP A 501 -22.39 33.71 9.67
N TRP A 502 -23.25 32.71 9.45
CA TRP A 502 -23.88 32.47 8.14
C TRP A 502 -24.58 33.70 7.55
N PRO A 503 -25.39 34.49 8.31
CA PRO A 503 -26.01 35.71 7.79
C PRO A 503 -25.00 36.77 7.30
N MET A 504 -23.74 36.67 7.70
CA MET A 504 -22.64 37.59 7.33
C MET A 504 -21.73 37.02 6.23
N ALA A 505 -21.96 35.78 5.75
CA ALA A 505 -21.07 35.09 4.82
C ALA A 505 -20.95 35.73 3.43
N GLY A 506 -21.90 36.59 3.05
CA GLY A 506 -21.91 37.22 1.73
C GLY A 506 -20.63 37.98 1.37
N ALA A 507 -19.99 38.64 2.34
CA ALA A 507 -18.75 39.37 2.10
C ALA A 507 -17.57 38.42 1.80
N PHE A 508 -17.45 37.33 2.56
CA PHE A 508 -16.41 36.32 2.38
C PHE A 508 -16.60 35.54 1.07
N MET A 509 -17.84 35.15 0.74
CA MET A 509 -18.15 34.49 -0.53
C MET A 509 -17.89 35.40 -1.74
N SER A 510 -18.17 36.69 -1.62
CA SER A 510 -17.85 37.67 -2.66
C SER A 510 -16.34 37.86 -2.83
N TYR A 511 -15.58 37.81 -1.74
CA TYR A 511 -14.12 37.83 -1.78
C TYR A 511 -13.56 36.63 -2.56
N ILE A 512 -13.93 35.40 -2.15
CA ILE A 512 -13.52 34.17 -2.82
C ILE A 512 -13.90 34.23 -4.31
N SER A 513 -15.13 34.64 -4.62
CA SER A 513 -15.62 34.70 -6.00
C SER A 513 -14.79 35.64 -6.89
N ARG A 514 -14.36 36.80 -6.38
CA ARG A 514 -13.53 37.75 -7.13
C ARG A 514 -12.11 37.22 -7.33
N CYS A 515 -11.51 36.60 -6.32
CA CYS A 515 -10.19 35.98 -6.45
C CYS A 515 -10.20 34.86 -7.50
N GLN A 516 -11.14 33.93 -7.39
CA GLN A 516 -11.32 32.85 -8.38
C GLN A 516 -11.56 33.38 -9.79
N PHE A 517 -12.38 34.44 -9.94
CA PHE A 517 -12.61 35.05 -11.24
C PHE A 517 -11.30 35.50 -11.88
N LEU A 518 -10.47 36.25 -11.16
CA LEU A 518 -9.18 36.73 -11.69
C LEU A 518 -8.20 35.60 -11.95
N LEU A 519 -8.10 34.61 -11.06
CA LEU A 519 -7.19 33.47 -11.17
C LEU A 519 -7.57 32.47 -12.29
N GLN A 520 -8.77 32.59 -12.85
CA GLN A 520 -9.22 31.82 -14.01
C GLN A 520 -9.04 32.57 -15.34
N GLN A 521 -8.50 33.81 -15.31
CA GLN A 521 -8.27 34.58 -16.53
C GLN A 521 -6.92 34.22 -17.16
N GLY A 522 -6.93 34.00 -18.48
CA GLY A 522 -5.71 33.72 -19.24
C GLY A 522 -5.11 32.35 -18.90
N LEU A 523 -3.78 32.27 -18.98
CA LEU A 523 -3.00 31.09 -18.64
C LEU A 523 -2.08 31.43 -17.47
N PHE A 524 -1.81 30.45 -16.62
CA PHE A 524 -0.74 30.55 -15.64
C PHE A 524 0.60 30.75 -16.34
N VAL A 525 1.47 31.55 -15.72
CA VAL A 525 2.80 31.85 -16.23
C VAL A 525 3.81 31.15 -15.34
N ALA A 526 4.49 30.14 -15.90
CA ALA A 526 5.63 29.48 -15.32
C ALA A 526 6.85 29.72 -16.22
N ASP A 527 7.98 30.08 -15.63
CA ASP A 527 9.24 30.28 -16.34
C ASP A 527 10.07 29.00 -16.40
N VAL A 528 9.84 28.10 -15.45
CA VAL A 528 10.55 26.83 -15.30
C VAL A 528 9.58 25.67 -15.32
N CYS A 529 9.94 24.63 -16.05
CA CYS A 529 9.25 23.35 -16.04
C CYS A 529 10.16 22.31 -15.38
N TYR A 530 9.77 21.81 -14.21
CA TYR A 530 10.46 20.74 -13.53
C TYR A 530 9.86 19.40 -13.92
N TYR A 531 10.69 18.52 -14.45
CA TYR A 531 10.33 17.12 -14.60
C TYR A 531 10.60 16.38 -13.29
N TYR A 532 9.57 15.82 -12.66
CA TYR A 532 9.69 15.12 -11.37
C TYR A 532 10.15 13.65 -11.48
N GLY A 533 10.57 13.22 -12.68
CA GLY A 533 11.01 11.86 -12.94
C GLY A 533 9.92 10.91 -13.46
N ASP A 534 10.32 9.67 -13.71
CA ASP A 534 9.48 8.63 -14.34
C ASP A 534 9.04 7.54 -13.35
N ASN A 535 9.22 7.77 -12.04
CA ASN A 535 8.95 6.73 -11.05
C ASN A 535 7.44 6.56 -10.80
N THR A 536 7.08 5.49 -10.11
CA THR A 536 5.70 5.28 -9.66
C THR A 536 5.74 4.64 -8.27
N PRO A 537 5.13 5.27 -7.25
CA PRO A 537 4.29 6.48 -7.35
C PRO A 537 5.08 7.79 -7.56
N ASN A 538 4.41 8.78 -8.16
CA ASN A 538 4.90 10.14 -8.40
C ASN A 538 3.86 11.15 -7.93
N GLN A 539 4.26 12.04 -7.03
CA GLN A 539 3.45 13.15 -6.51
C GLN A 539 4.26 14.44 -6.52
N VAL A 540 3.58 15.57 -6.63
CA VAL A 540 4.23 16.88 -6.60
C VAL A 540 4.36 17.35 -5.16
N GLU A 541 5.59 17.68 -4.75
CA GLU A 541 5.89 18.26 -3.45
C GLU A 541 5.17 19.61 -3.23
N VAL A 542 5.08 20.05 -1.98
CA VAL A 542 4.57 21.39 -1.65
C VAL A 542 5.28 22.49 -2.45
N LYS A 543 4.58 23.59 -2.75
CA LYS A 543 5.12 24.67 -3.59
C LYS A 543 6.45 25.21 -3.03
N GLN A 544 7.54 25.06 -3.78
CA GLN A 544 8.85 25.57 -3.38
C GLN A 544 9.55 26.18 -4.60
N VAL A 545 9.37 27.49 -4.77
CA VAL A 545 10.08 28.23 -5.82
C VAL A 545 11.55 28.28 -5.43
N ASP A 546 12.43 27.78 -6.31
CA ASP A 546 13.88 27.84 -6.10
C ASP A 546 14.31 29.31 -5.94
N PRO A 547 14.89 29.71 -4.79
CA PRO A 547 15.29 31.09 -4.55
C PRO A 547 16.28 31.65 -5.59
N SER A 548 17.02 30.78 -6.28
CA SER A 548 17.99 31.16 -7.31
C SER A 548 17.35 31.72 -8.59
N LEU A 549 16.06 31.45 -8.84
CA LEU A 549 15.32 32.03 -9.97
C LEU A 549 15.11 33.55 -9.80
N GLY A 550 15.16 34.04 -8.56
CA GLY A 550 14.91 35.45 -8.24
C GLY A 550 13.43 35.78 -8.12
N PRO A 551 13.10 37.03 -7.73
CA PRO A 551 11.73 37.43 -7.47
C PRO A 551 10.90 37.51 -8.76
N GLY A 552 9.66 37.03 -8.69
CA GLY A 552 8.68 37.13 -9.78
C GLY A 552 8.66 35.95 -10.75
N TYR A 553 9.62 35.01 -10.62
CA TYR A 553 9.61 33.77 -11.37
C TYR A 553 8.77 32.70 -10.66
N ASP A 554 8.08 31.87 -11.43
CA ASP A 554 7.36 30.69 -10.92
C ASP A 554 7.68 29.47 -11.79
N TYR A 555 7.21 28.30 -11.36
CA TYR A 555 7.47 27.03 -12.04
C TYR A 555 6.20 26.21 -12.18
N ASP A 556 6.23 25.19 -13.02
CA ASP A 556 5.31 24.06 -12.97
C ASP A 556 6.06 22.74 -13.00
N VAL A 557 5.35 21.67 -12.64
CA VAL A 557 5.86 20.32 -12.65
C VAL A 557 5.19 19.54 -13.78
N CYS A 558 5.99 18.81 -14.57
CA CYS A 558 5.48 17.93 -15.61
C CYS A 558 5.85 16.47 -15.33
N ASN A 559 5.04 15.58 -15.89
CA ASN A 559 5.31 14.16 -15.95
C ASN A 559 5.83 13.74 -17.33
N ALA A 560 6.18 12.47 -17.49
CA ALA A 560 6.73 11.95 -18.72
C ALA A 560 5.72 11.93 -19.89
N GLU A 561 4.42 12.01 -19.61
CA GLU A 561 3.36 11.98 -20.64
C GLU A 561 3.28 13.28 -21.44
N VAL A 562 3.58 14.42 -20.82
CA VAL A 562 3.47 15.74 -21.46
C VAL A 562 4.80 16.18 -22.11
N LEU A 563 5.92 15.53 -21.78
CA LEU A 563 7.22 15.71 -22.43
C LEU A 563 7.27 14.98 -23.78
#